data_AF-A0A1Z9EY49-F1
#
_entry.id   AF-A0A1Z9EY49-F1
#
_cell.length_a   1.000
_cell.length_b   1.000
_cell.length_c   1.000
_cell.angle_alpha   90.00
_cell.angle_beta   90.00
_cell.angle_gamma   90.00
#
_symmetry.space_group_name_H-M   'P 1'
#
loop_
_entity.id
_entity.type
_entity.pdbx_description
1 polymer ?
#
loop_
_entity_poly.entity_id
_entity_poly.type
_entity_poly.pdbx_seq_one_letter_code
_entity_poly.pdbx_strand_id
1 'polypeptide(L)'
;MTAVAADFTGDALPDVISDSGGMTRLFVAPDWQEIILSEHPEFKWYIHSEFFDVDDDGDLDYIAARYNPGQVIWLEQPANGQTQRWNKHLIDDTIHGIHGLMKGDIGNDGQWELFATSAQPKEPYPESLVWFAVPENPRQAGRWKPHVFADRDAPGLTHYLGVGDINGDGLLDAATGAKGGPQAASQGEWFAWWESSLDPTCPWVKHSVSDKEPGATNIHPADVNGDGVMDLVASRGHGTGVIWFEGPDWQVHDIDAAIQEPHCLVAIDMDSDGDVDAATCAFGSKEAAWYENNGEGQFSKHVVGREQEAYDIRAVDMDRDGDLDFLVAGRGSCNVVWYEHVQ
;
A
#
# COMPACT_ATOMS: atom_id res chain seq x y z
N MET A 1 10.80 4.13 4.12
CA MET A 1 11.09 2.85 4.79
C MET A 1 9.78 2.11 4.73
N THR A 2 9.82 0.80 4.56
CA THR A 2 8.61 -0.01 4.47
C THR A 2 8.79 -1.23 5.36
N ALA A 3 7.67 -1.78 5.85
CA ALA A 3 7.67 -3.00 6.64
C ALA A 3 6.41 -3.81 6.31
N VAL A 4 6.58 -5.13 6.24
CA VAL A 4 5.49 -6.10 6.10
C VAL A 4 5.72 -7.22 7.11
N ALA A 5 4.63 -7.85 7.55
CA ALA A 5 4.71 -9.01 8.42
C ALA A 5 3.86 -10.16 7.88
N ALA A 6 4.41 -11.37 7.97
CA ALA A 6 3.79 -12.64 7.64
C ALA A 6 4.66 -13.78 8.16
N ASP A 7 4.15 -15.01 8.14
CA ASP A 7 4.95 -16.21 8.41
C ASP A 7 5.87 -16.52 7.22
N PHE A 8 6.99 -15.78 7.11
CA PHE A 8 7.97 -15.94 6.05
C PHE A 8 8.87 -17.16 6.25
N THR A 9 8.87 -17.77 7.45
CA THR A 9 9.73 -18.92 7.74
C THR A 9 8.99 -20.24 7.88
N GLY A 10 7.65 -20.22 7.83
CA GLY A 10 6.79 -21.39 7.94
C GLY A 10 6.71 -21.98 9.34
N ASP A 11 7.09 -21.22 10.37
CA ASP A 11 7.05 -21.64 11.78
C ASP A 11 5.77 -21.24 12.50
N ALA A 12 4.83 -20.66 11.75
CA ALA A 12 3.56 -20.13 12.19
C ALA A 12 3.68 -18.92 13.14
N LEU A 13 4.79 -18.18 13.12
CA LEU A 13 4.90 -16.89 13.79
C LEU A 13 5.09 -15.78 12.74
N PRO A 14 4.42 -14.63 12.90
CA PRO A 14 4.63 -13.48 12.01
C PRO A 14 6.08 -12.94 12.13
N ASP A 15 6.84 -13.11 11.07
CA ASP A 15 8.14 -12.49 10.86
C ASP A 15 7.98 -11.11 10.21
N VAL A 16 8.99 -10.25 10.33
CA VAL A 16 8.96 -8.90 9.74
C VAL A 16 10.03 -8.75 8.66
N ILE A 17 9.65 -8.33 7.46
CA ILE A 17 10.60 -7.86 6.45
C ILE A 17 10.56 -6.33 6.37
N SER A 18 11.73 -5.69 6.39
CA SER A 18 11.84 -4.23 6.24
C SER A 18 13.04 -3.82 5.38
N ASP A 19 12.86 -2.77 4.59
CA ASP A 19 13.94 -2.14 3.80
C ASP A 19 14.38 -0.80 4.37
N SER A 20 15.65 -0.72 4.75
CA SER A 20 16.27 0.52 5.23
C SER A 20 17.79 0.52 5.10
N GLY A 21 18.36 1.70 4.82
CA GLY A 21 19.80 1.89 4.86
C GLY A 21 20.58 1.08 3.80
N GLY A 22 19.98 0.84 2.64
CA GLY A 22 20.59 0.07 1.55
C GLY A 22 20.56 -1.45 1.76
N MET A 23 19.66 -1.94 2.62
CA MET A 23 19.52 -3.36 2.93
C MET A 23 18.05 -3.74 3.15
N THR A 24 17.68 -4.91 2.66
CA THR A 24 16.42 -5.59 3.00
C THR A 24 16.72 -6.66 4.06
N ARG A 25 15.98 -6.66 5.17
CA ARG A 25 16.18 -7.55 6.31
C ARG A 25 14.90 -8.30 6.64
N LEU A 26 15.06 -9.54 7.05
CA LEU A 26 14.06 -10.35 7.74
C LEU A 26 14.40 -10.36 9.24
N PHE A 27 13.42 -10.10 10.09
CA PHE A 27 13.48 -10.24 11.53
C PHE A 27 12.59 -11.41 11.93
N VAL A 28 13.23 -12.52 12.32
CA VAL A 28 12.53 -13.79 12.57
C VAL A 28 11.98 -13.83 13.99
N ALA A 29 10.69 -14.04 14.15
CA ALA A 29 10.04 -14.18 15.44
C ALA A 29 10.47 -15.49 16.15
N PRO A 30 10.31 -15.60 17.49
CA PRO A 30 9.97 -14.53 18.42
C PRO A 30 11.22 -13.75 18.91
N ASP A 31 12.42 -14.23 18.60
CA ASP A 31 13.68 -13.66 19.10
C ASP A 31 14.18 -12.46 18.28
N TRP A 32 13.49 -12.12 17.20
CA TRP A 32 13.78 -11.05 16.24
C TRP A 32 15.20 -11.16 15.66
N GLN A 33 15.60 -12.39 15.32
CA GLN A 33 16.90 -12.63 14.72
C GLN A 33 16.96 -11.94 13.34
N GLU A 34 17.93 -11.04 13.17
CA GLU A 34 18.15 -10.33 11.92
C GLU A 34 18.85 -11.23 10.88
N ILE A 35 18.27 -11.30 9.68
CA ILE A 35 18.83 -11.94 8.50
C ILE A 35 18.84 -10.92 7.36
N ILE A 36 20.00 -10.75 6.72
CA ILE A 36 20.13 -9.87 5.56
C ILE A 36 19.68 -10.64 4.31
N LEU A 37 18.52 -10.25 3.75
CA LEU A 37 17.99 -10.85 2.53
C LEU A 37 18.72 -10.33 1.29
N SER A 38 18.88 -9.00 1.22
CA SER A 38 19.49 -8.31 0.07
C SER A 38 20.28 -7.07 0.49
N GLU A 39 21.32 -6.75 -0.27
CA GLU A 39 22.11 -5.53 -0.15
C GLU A 39 22.07 -4.74 -1.46
N HIS A 40 21.95 -3.43 -1.34
CA HIS A 40 21.88 -2.47 -2.44
C HIS A 40 22.54 -1.15 -2.01
N PRO A 41 23.87 -1.13 -1.80
CA PRO A 41 24.58 0.05 -1.30
C PRO A 41 24.55 1.26 -2.24
N GLU A 42 24.13 1.08 -3.49
CA GLU A 42 24.05 2.10 -4.52
C GLU A 42 22.83 3.02 -4.39
N PHE A 43 21.81 2.60 -3.62
CA PHE A 43 20.71 3.46 -3.22
C PHE A 43 20.30 3.15 -1.78
N LYS A 44 19.32 3.89 -1.29
CA LYS A 44 19.19 4.11 0.14
C LYS A 44 17.99 3.33 0.73
N TRP A 45 16.97 3.06 -0.09
CA TRP A 45 15.67 2.49 0.31
C TRP A 45 14.92 1.96 -0.93
N TYR A 46 14.30 0.80 -0.81
CA TYR A 46 12.97 0.55 -1.37
C TYR A 46 11.93 1.24 -0.46
N ILE A 47 10.87 1.78 -1.05
CA ILE A 47 9.92 2.66 -0.32
C ILE A 47 8.52 2.08 -0.17
N HIS A 48 8.17 1.07 -0.97
CA HIS A 48 6.97 0.26 -0.81
C HIS A 48 7.35 -1.21 -0.94
N SER A 49 6.57 -2.05 -0.28
CA SER A 49 6.66 -3.50 -0.42
C SER A 49 5.31 -4.18 -0.35
N GLU A 50 5.27 -5.37 -0.90
CA GLU A 50 4.16 -6.32 -0.85
C GLU A 50 4.72 -7.73 -0.71
N PHE A 51 3.86 -8.71 -0.47
CA PHE A 51 4.26 -10.11 -0.43
C PHE A 51 3.11 -11.04 -0.85
N PHE A 52 3.48 -12.12 -1.51
CA PHE A 52 2.65 -13.28 -1.85
C PHE A 52 3.56 -14.37 -2.42
N ASP A 53 3.04 -15.60 -2.56
CA ASP A 53 3.74 -16.68 -3.25
C ASP A 53 3.81 -16.37 -4.75
N VAL A 54 4.98 -15.92 -5.23
CA VAL A 54 5.14 -15.46 -6.62
C VAL A 54 5.31 -16.63 -7.58
N ASP A 55 5.82 -17.77 -7.11
CA ASP A 55 6.18 -18.88 -7.97
C ASP A 55 5.47 -20.21 -7.70
N ASP A 56 4.44 -20.16 -6.85
CA ASP A 56 3.50 -21.23 -6.51
C ASP A 56 4.23 -22.44 -5.88
N ASP A 57 5.26 -22.18 -5.08
CA ASP A 57 6.01 -23.22 -4.35
C ASP A 57 5.60 -23.40 -2.88
N GLY A 58 4.60 -22.62 -2.43
CA GLY A 58 3.94 -22.73 -1.15
C GLY A 58 4.56 -21.86 -0.05
N ASP A 59 5.51 -21.01 -0.39
CA ASP A 59 6.14 -20.07 0.53
C ASP A 59 5.92 -18.60 0.10
N LEU A 60 6.10 -17.66 1.02
CA LEU A 60 5.85 -16.23 0.74
C LEU A 60 7.10 -15.55 0.24
N ASP A 61 6.98 -14.86 -0.90
CA ASP A 61 8.03 -14.01 -1.46
C ASP A 61 7.84 -12.54 -1.11
N TYR A 62 8.93 -11.78 -1.16
CA TYR A 62 8.92 -10.36 -0.85
C TYR A 62 9.10 -9.50 -2.10
N ILE A 63 8.20 -8.54 -2.30
CA ILE A 63 8.21 -7.60 -3.42
C ILE A 63 8.60 -6.23 -2.91
N ALA A 64 9.48 -5.53 -3.63
CA ALA A 64 9.95 -4.20 -3.24
C ALA A 64 9.98 -3.24 -4.43
N ALA A 65 9.55 -1.99 -4.18
CA ALA A 65 9.51 -0.94 -5.19
C ALA A 65 10.33 0.29 -4.80
N ARG A 66 11.03 0.85 -5.79
CA ARG A 66 11.91 2.03 -5.66
C ARG A 66 11.38 3.15 -6.53
N TYR A 67 11.37 4.37 -5.98
CA TYR A 67 10.89 5.56 -6.67
C TYR A 67 11.80 6.04 -7.81
N ASN A 68 13.12 6.13 -7.58
CA ASN A 68 14.08 6.69 -8.56
C ASN A 68 15.49 6.07 -8.47
N PRO A 69 16.07 5.54 -9.56
CA PRO A 69 15.36 5.18 -10.80
C PRO A 69 14.27 4.15 -10.49
N GLY A 70 13.12 4.25 -11.15
CA GLY A 70 12.00 3.34 -10.90
C GLY A 70 12.40 1.88 -11.08
N GLN A 71 12.03 1.04 -10.12
CA GLN A 71 12.29 -0.39 -10.17
C GLN A 71 11.33 -1.15 -9.24
N VAL A 72 10.84 -2.29 -9.69
CA VAL A 72 10.13 -3.30 -8.89
C VAL A 72 10.90 -4.61 -9.00
N ILE A 73 11.15 -5.25 -7.87
CA ILE A 73 11.81 -6.56 -7.77
C ILE A 73 10.96 -7.49 -6.92
N TRP A 74 11.23 -8.79 -7.03
CA TRP A 74 10.86 -9.75 -5.99
C TRP A 74 12.09 -10.50 -5.50
N LEU A 75 12.06 -10.90 -4.24
CA LEU A 75 13.03 -11.74 -3.58
C LEU A 75 12.38 -13.10 -3.35
N GLU A 76 12.95 -14.13 -3.97
CA GLU A 76 12.52 -15.53 -3.87
C GLU A 76 12.97 -16.10 -2.52
N GLN A 77 12.01 -16.56 -1.71
CA GLN A 77 12.34 -17.28 -0.51
C GLN A 77 13.02 -18.61 -0.88
N PRO A 78 14.16 -18.94 -0.28
CA PRO A 78 14.75 -20.26 -0.44
C PRO A 78 14.05 -21.24 0.49
N ALA A 79 14.03 -22.54 0.13
CA ALA A 79 13.49 -23.64 0.95
C ALA A 79 13.99 -23.75 2.42
N ASN A 80 14.96 -22.93 2.85
CA ASN A 80 15.31 -22.70 4.26
C ASN A 80 15.51 -21.19 4.49
N GLY A 81 14.44 -20.40 4.44
CA GLY A 81 14.40 -18.93 4.46
C GLY A 81 15.19 -18.23 5.57
N GLN A 82 15.55 -18.97 6.63
CA GLN A 82 16.20 -18.47 7.85
C GLN A 82 17.74 -18.30 7.77
N THR A 83 18.42 -18.68 6.68
CA THR A 83 19.92 -18.67 6.70
C THR A 83 20.60 -18.19 5.42
N GLN A 84 19.85 -17.79 4.39
CA GLN A 84 20.39 -17.50 3.06
C GLN A 84 19.89 -16.17 2.52
N ARG A 85 20.68 -15.55 1.65
CA ARG A 85 20.21 -14.42 0.84
C ARG A 85 19.18 -14.92 -0.15
N TRP A 86 18.08 -14.20 -0.26
CA TRP A 86 16.99 -14.53 -1.18
C TRP A 86 17.40 -14.17 -2.61
N ASN A 87 17.00 -14.97 -3.59
CA ASN A 87 17.35 -14.69 -4.98
C ASN A 87 16.54 -13.49 -5.46
N LYS A 88 17.23 -12.48 -6.00
CA LYS A 88 16.58 -11.28 -6.51
C LYS A 88 16.22 -11.45 -7.99
N HIS A 89 14.97 -11.20 -8.30
CA HIS A 89 14.42 -11.23 -9.65
C HIS A 89 13.82 -9.87 -10.02
N LEU A 90 13.89 -9.52 -11.31
CA LEU A 90 13.34 -8.25 -11.81
C LEU A 90 11.87 -8.43 -12.19
N ILE A 91 10.99 -7.60 -11.60
CA ILE A 91 9.62 -7.42 -12.11
C ILE A 91 9.65 -6.39 -13.23
N ASP A 92 10.11 -5.17 -12.94
CA ASP A 92 10.17 -4.08 -13.92
C ASP A 92 11.17 -2.97 -13.54
N ASP A 93 11.77 -2.31 -14.52
CA ASP A 93 12.65 -1.13 -14.36
C ASP A 93 12.31 0.00 -15.35
N THR A 94 11.11 -0.04 -15.93
CA THR A 94 10.58 0.92 -16.90
C THR A 94 9.45 1.79 -16.35
N ILE A 95 8.73 1.34 -15.33
CA ILE A 95 7.82 2.16 -14.54
C ILE A 95 8.65 3.15 -13.74
N HIS A 96 8.24 4.42 -13.70
CA HIS A 96 9.03 5.50 -13.12
C HIS A 96 8.24 6.25 -12.04
N GLY A 97 8.87 6.47 -10.88
CA GLY A 97 8.22 7.11 -9.76
C GLY A 97 7.24 6.20 -9.03
N ILE A 98 7.53 4.91 -8.89
CA ILE A 98 6.66 4.00 -8.14
C ILE A 98 6.57 4.50 -6.70
N HIS A 99 5.38 4.96 -6.33
CA HIS A 99 5.06 5.54 -5.04
C HIS A 99 3.74 4.97 -4.47
N GLY A 100 3.31 3.84 -5.03
CA GLY A 100 2.23 2.98 -4.60
C GLY A 100 2.43 1.62 -5.24
N LEU A 101 2.23 0.58 -4.42
CA LEU A 101 2.33 -0.82 -4.77
C LEU A 101 1.27 -1.56 -3.96
N MET A 102 0.44 -2.39 -4.59
CA MET A 102 -0.61 -3.15 -3.91
C MET A 102 -0.91 -4.42 -4.70
N LYS A 103 -1.29 -5.50 -4.03
CA LYS A 103 -1.82 -6.70 -4.69
C LYS A 103 -3.35 -6.65 -4.81
N GLY A 104 -3.90 -7.27 -5.83
CA GLY A 104 -5.35 -7.43 -6.02
C GLY A 104 -5.64 -8.60 -6.94
N ASP A 105 -6.77 -9.28 -6.76
CA ASP A 105 -7.22 -10.38 -7.61
C ASP A 105 -8.18 -9.82 -8.66
N ILE A 106 -7.63 -9.43 -9.82
CA ILE A 106 -8.37 -8.75 -10.89
C ILE A 106 -9.33 -9.71 -11.61
N GLY A 107 -9.00 -11.00 -11.60
CA GLY A 107 -9.70 -12.06 -12.29
C GLY A 107 -10.75 -12.78 -11.44
N ASN A 108 -10.73 -12.53 -10.12
CA ASN A 108 -11.43 -13.33 -9.11
C ASN A 108 -11.13 -14.84 -9.27
N ASP A 109 -9.86 -15.15 -9.53
CA ASP A 109 -9.38 -16.51 -9.78
C ASP A 109 -8.48 -17.04 -8.67
N GLY A 110 -8.25 -16.25 -7.63
CA GLY A 110 -7.39 -16.56 -6.48
C GLY A 110 -5.91 -16.30 -6.72
N GLN A 111 -5.52 -15.78 -7.90
CA GLN A 111 -4.16 -15.37 -8.18
C GLN A 111 -3.99 -13.87 -7.92
N TRP A 112 -2.85 -13.49 -7.36
CA TRP A 112 -2.55 -12.09 -7.09
C TRP A 112 -1.94 -11.41 -8.31
N GLU A 113 -2.53 -10.31 -8.76
CA GLU A 113 -1.87 -9.33 -9.59
C GLU A 113 -1.20 -8.25 -8.74
N LEU A 114 -0.15 -7.64 -9.30
CA LEU A 114 0.56 -6.53 -8.67
C LEU A 114 0.21 -5.21 -9.36
N PHE A 115 -0.41 -4.29 -8.65
CA PHE A 115 -0.69 -2.92 -9.09
C PHE A 115 0.42 -1.97 -8.69
N ALA A 116 0.76 -1.02 -9.58
CA ALA A 116 1.78 -0.01 -9.33
C ALA A 116 1.46 1.33 -9.99
N THR A 117 1.85 2.41 -9.32
CA THR A 117 1.84 3.75 -9.92
C THR A 117 3.06 3.95 -10.83
N SER A 118 2.88 4.64 -11.94
CA SER A 118 3.94 5.27 -12.73
C SER A 118 3.83 6.79 -12.62
N ALA A 119 4.18 7.32 -11.45
CA ALA A 119 3.85 8.70 -11.06
C ALA A 119 4.66 9.78 -11.78
N GLN A 120 5.84 9.46 -12.31
CA GLN A 120 6.72 10.45 -12.94
C GLN A 120 6.33 10.70 -14.40
N PRO A 121 6.50 11.94 -14.92
CA PRO A 121 6.29 12.30 -16.32
C PRO A 121 7.46 11.82 -17.20
N LYS A 122 7.75 10.52 -17.15
CA LYS A 122 8.88 9.90 -17.86
C LYS A 122 8.41 8.69 -18.65
N GLU A 123 8.77 8.67 -19.93
CA GLU A 123 8.57 7.53 -20.83
C GLU A 123 9.20 6.24 -20.26
N PRO A 124 8.64 5.06 -20.56
CA PRO A 124 7.54 4.81 -21.50
C PRO A 124 6.11 4.99 -20.97
N TYR A 125 5.92 5.11 -19.65
CA TYR A 125 4.58 5.17 -19.04
C TYR A 125 4.46 6.42 -18.15
N PRO A 126 4.49 7.63 -18.72
CA PRO A 126 4.46 8.84 -17.92
C PRO A 126 3.07 9.03 -17.31
N GLU A 127 3.01 9.21 -15.99
CA GLU A 127 1.77 9.59 -15.30
C GLU A 127 0.63 8.60 -15.54
N SER A 128 0.96 7.32 -15.39
CA SER A 128 0.07 6.20 -15.66
C SER A 128 -0.11 5.30 -14.44
N LEU A 129 -1.11 4.42 -14.50
CA LEU A 129 -1.27 3.30 -13.56
C LEU A 129 -1.16 1.98 -14.32
N VAL A 130 -0.54 0.99 -13.70
CA VAL A 130 -0.30 -0.33 -14.30
C VAL A 130 -0.61 -1.45 -13.32
N TRP A 131 -0.91 -2.62 -13.87
CA TRP A 131 -0.90 -3.88 -13.14
C TRP A 131 -0.02 -4.91 -13.87
N PHE A 132 0.40 -5.95 -13.16
CA PHE A 132 1.19 -7.06 -13.69
C PHE A 132 0.58 -8.40 -13.28
N ALA A 133 0.37 -9.29 -14.25
CA ALA A 133 0.19 -10.71 -13.99
C ALA A 133 1.53 -11.35 -13.66
N VAL A 134 1.51 -12.34 -12.76
CA VAL A 134 2.63 -13.26 -12.56
C VAL A 134 2.85 -14.06 -13.85
N PRO A 135 4.05 -14.05 -14.45
CA PRO A 135 4.34 -14.87 -15.62
C PRO A 135 4.33 -16.37 -15.28
N GLU A 136 4.00 -17.24 -16.23
CA GLU A 136 4.02 -18.71 -16.06
C GLU A 136 5.34 -19.28 -15.50
N ASN A 137 6.47 -18.60 -15.75
CA ASN A 137 7.78 -19.00 -15.24
C ASN A 137 8.51 -17.79 -14.63
N PRO A 138 8.12 -17.32 -13.43
CA PRO A 138 8.58 -16.05 -12.88
C PRO A 138 10.09 -16.03 -12.60
N ARG A 139 10.68 -17.16 -12.17
CA ARG A 139 12.13 -17.32 -11.93
C ARG A 139 13.00 -17.16 -13.19
N GLN A 140 12.43 -17.32 -14.38
CA GLN A 140 13.13 -17.18 -15.67
C GLN A 140 12.70 -15.93 -16.44
N ALA A 141 11.69 -15.21 -15.95
CA ALA A 141 11.20 -14.01 -16.59
C ALA A 141 12.27 -12.91 -16.53
N GLY A 142 12.66 -12.38 -17.69
CA GLY A 142 13.56 -11.22 -17.73
C GLY A 142 12.89 -9.93 -17.23
N ARG A 143 11.56 -9.84 -17.38
CA ARG A 143 10.69 -8.73 -16.94
C ARG A 143 9.23 -9.18 -17.06
N TRP A 144 8.36 -8.71 -16.16
CA TRP A 144 6.92 -8.90 -16.24
C TRP A 144 6.32 -7.91 -17.25
N LYS A 145 5.24 -8.28 -17.93
CA LYS A 145 4.60 -7.39 -18.90
C LYS A 145 3.66 -6.42 -18.15
N PRO A 146 3.89 -5.10 -18.20
CA PRO A 146 2.94 -4.15 -17.63
C PRO A 146 1.66 -4.09 -18.49
N HIS A 147 0.51 -4.13 -17.81
CA HIS A 147 -0.79 -3.80 -18.35
C HIS A 147 -1.13 -2.38 -17.90
N VAL A 148 -1.14 -1.43 -18.84
CA VAL A 148 -1.39 -0.01 -18.55
C VAL A 148 -2.89 0.25 -18.65
N PHE A 149 -3.54 0.49 -17.51
CA PHE A 149 -4.98 0.70 -17.47
C PHE A 149 -5.37 2.18 -17.44
N ALA A 150 -4.46 3.06 -16.99
CA ALA A 150 -4.65 4.53 -16.98
C ALA A 150 -3.50 5.23 -17.71
N ASP A 151 -3.37 5.03 -19.03
CA ASP A 151 -2.23 5.57 -19.79
C ASP A 151 -2.25 7.11 -19.87
N ARG A 152 -1.26 7.76 -19.23
CA ARG A 152 -1.14 9.23 -19.13
C ARG A 152 -2.36 9.91 -18.52
N ASP A 153 -3.18 9.16 -17.80
CA ASP A 153 -4.46 9.60 -17.26
C ASP A 153 -4.43 9.74 -15.73
N ALA A 154 -3.24 9.61 -15.14
CA ALA A 154 -2.98 9.74 -13.70
C ALA A 154 -1.88 10.80 -13.41
N PRO A 155 -2.07 12.08 -13.81
CA PRO A 155 -1.10 13.16 -13.61
C PRO A 155 -0.95 13.60 -12.15
N GLY A 156 0.16 14.27 -11.84
CA GLY A 156 0.27 15.03 -10.59
C GLY A 156 0.94 14.28 -9.45
N LEU A 157 1.83 13.35 -9.78
CA LEU A 157 2.56 12.50 -8.81
C LEU A 157 1.59 11.65 -7.97
N THR A 158 0.96 10.66 -8.61
CA THR A 158 0.20 9.64 -7.90
C THR A 158 1.02 8.97 -6.80
N HIS A 159 0.34 8.60 -5.72
CA HIS A 159 0.96 8.03 -4.54
C HIS A 159 0.49 6.60 -4.32
N TYR A 160 -0.33 6.32 -3.32
CA TYR A 160 -0.78 4.97 -3.01
C TYR A 160 -1.94 4.55 -3.91
N LEU A 161 -2.30 3.28 -3.81
CA LEU A 161 -3.41 2.65 -4.53
C LEU A 161 -4.36 2.01 -3.52
N GLY A 162 -5.65 2.04 -3.84
CA GLY A 162 -6.65 1.14 -3.27
C GLY A 162 -7.30 0.35 -4.39
N VAL A 163 -7.69 -0.89 -4.13
CA VAL A 163 -8.42 -1.73 -5.08
C VAL A 163 -9.65 -2.33 -4.40
N GLY A 164 -10.75 -2.45 -5.14
CA GLY A 164 -12.04 -2.92 -4.65
C GLY A 164 -13.14 -2.71 -5.69
N ASP A 165 -14.30 -3.34 -5.52
CA ASP A 165 -15.46 -3.10 -6.38
C ASP A 165 -16.13 -1.78 -5.96
N ILE A 166 -15.84 -0.69 -6.69
CA ILE A 166 -16.24 0.66 -6.27
C ILE A 166 -17.66 0.99 -6.73
N ASN A 167 -18.08 0.45 -7.87
CA ASN A 167 -19.41 0.71 -8.44
C ASN A 167 -20.44 -0.41 -8.16
N GLY A 168 -20.04 -1.51 -7.52
CA GLY A 168 -20.88 -2.65 -7.19
C GLY A 168 -21.20 -3.56 -8.39
N ASP A 169 -20.36 -3.56 -9.43
CA ASP A 169 -20.57 -4.37 -10.64
C ASP A 169 -19.94 -5.77 -10.57
N GLY A 170 -19.21 -6.06 -9.49
CA GLY A 170 -18.53 -7.33 -9.24
C GLY A 170 -17.13 -7.44 -9.87
N LEU A 171 -16.59 -6.36 -10.43
CA LEU A 171 -15.24 -6.27 -10.96
C LEU A 171 -14.34 -5.47 -10.01
N LEU A 172 -13.05 -5.81 -9.98
CA LEU A 172 -12.08 -5.07 -9.20
C LEU A 172 -11.73 -3.76 -9.90
N ASP A 173 -11.98 -2.63 -9.23
CA ASP A 173 -11.56 -1.30 -9.65
C ASP A 173 -10.31 -0.84 -8.87
N ALA A 174 -9.77 0.31 -9.26
CA ALA A 174 -8.61 0.90 -8.60
C ALA A 174 -8.81 2.39 -8.34
N ALA A 175 -8.39 2.87 -7.18
CA ALA A 175 -8.39 4.28 -6.79
C ALA A 175 -6.98 4.75 -6.44
N THR A 176 -6.69 6.03 -6.67
CA THR A 176 -5.45 6.68 -6.22
C THR A 176 -5.64 8.16 -5.97
N GLY A 177 -4.74 8.73 -5.18
CA GLY A 177 -4.58 10.17 -4.99
C GLY A 177 -3.30 10.68 -5.63
N ALA A 178 -3.35 11.90 -6.15
CA ALA A 178 -2.19 12.61 -6.66
C ALA A 178 -1.91 13.84 -5.81
N LYS A 179 -0.72 13.91 -5.21
CA LYS A 179 -0.40 14.96 -4.25
C LYS A 179 -0.09 16.32 -4.86
N GLY A 180 0.33 16.36 -6.12
CA GLY A 180 0.83 17.55 -6.79
C GLY A 180 2.10 18.12 -6.13
N GLY A 181 2.14 19.45 -6.01
CA GLY A 181 3.21 20.20 -5.36
C GLY A 181 4.38 20.58 -6.28
N PRO A 182 5.43 21.26 -5.73
CA PRO A 182 6.47 21.91 -6.52
C PRO A 182 7.32 20.98 -7.40
N GLN A 183 7.32 19.68 -7.12
CA GLN A 183 8.03 18.68 -7.92
C GLN A 183 7.16 18.05 -9.03
N ALA A 184 5.84 18.31 -9.03
CA ALA A 184 4.95 17.78 -10.05
C ALA A 184 5.11 18.58 -11.35
N ALA A 185 5.13 17.88 -12.49
CA ALA A 185 5.13 18.52 -13.80
C ALA A 185 3.71 18.81 -14.34
N SER A 186 2.69 18.37 -13.61
CA SER A 186 1.27 18.40 -14.00
C SER A 186 0.37 18.61 -12.76
N GLN A 187 -0.95 18.69 -12.98
CA GLN A 187 -1.94 18.95 -11.95
C GLN A 187 -2.11 17.73 -11.02
N GLY A 188 -1.92 17.94 -9.72
CA GLY A 188 -2.29 17.01 -8.64
C GLY A 188 -3.39 17.61 -7.76
N GLU A 189 -3.36 17.28 -6.47
CA GLU A 189 -4.36 17.65 -5.46
C GLU A 189 -5.75 17.07 -5.74
N TRP A 190 -5.80 15.80 -6.14
CA TRP A 190 -7.04 15.12 -6.53
C TRP A 190 -7.08 13.66 -6.07
N PHE A 191 -8.30 13.12 -5.95
CA PHE A 191 -8.59 11.68 -5.88
C PHE A 191 -9.48 11.26 -7.06
N ALA A 192 -9.23 10.07 -7.57
CA ALA A 192 -10.02 9.46 -8.66
C ALA A 192 -9.99 7.93 -8.53
N TRP A 193 -10.93 7.29 -9.21
CA TRP A 193 -10.93 5.85 -9.41
C TRP A 193 -11.10 5.50 -10.89
N TRP A 194 -10.75 4.27 -11.24
CA TRP A 194 -10.77 3.73 -12.59
C TRP A 194 -11.59 2.46 -12.59
N GLU A 195 -12.67 2.48 -13.35
CA GLU A 195 -13.60 1.38 -13.56
C GLU A 195 -12.99 0.37 -14.53
N SER A 196 -12.89 -0.87 -14.08
CA SER A 196 -12.42 -1.99 -14.91
C SER A 196 -13.49 -2.43 -15.92
N SER A 197 -13.18 -3.45 -16.70
CA SER A 197 -14.14 -4.13 -17.55
C SER A 197 -13.90 -5.63 -17.51
N LEU A 198 -14.81 -6.42 -18.09
CA LEU A 198 -14.63 -7.87 -18.22
C LEU A 198 -13.31 -8.27 -18.89
N ASP A 199 -12.72 -7.39 -19.69
CA ASP A 199 -11.34 -7.51 -20.15
C ASP A 199 -10.50 -6.42 -19.46
N PRO A 200 -9.81 -6.72 -18.34
CA PRO A 200 -9.02 -5.75 -17.59
C PRO A 200 -7.75 -5.31 -18.33
N THR A 201 -7.47 -5.88 -19.51
CA THR A 201 -6.37 -5.45 -20.38
C THR A 201 -6.74 -4.26 -21.27
N CYS A 202 -8.03 -3.93 -21.38
CA CYS A 202 -8.49 -2.69 -21.99
C CYS A 202 -8.24 -1.49 -21.07
N PRO A 203 -8.15 -0.26 -21.61
CA PRO A 203 -8.09 0.95 -20.78
C PRO A 203 -9.32 1.06 -19.87
N TRP A 204 -9.08 1.45 -18.62
CA TRP A 204 -10.13 1.61 -17.61
C TRP A 204 -10.75 3.00 -17.70
N VAL A 205 -11.99 3.15 -17.22
CA VAL A 205 -12.72 4.41 -17.30
C VAL A 205 -12.50 5.22 -16.03
N LYS A 206 -11.88 6.39 -16.15
CA LYS A 206 -11.64 7.28 -15.01
C LYS A 206 -12.90 7.99 -14.55
N HIS A 207 -13.11 8.01 -13.24
CA HIS A 207 -14.12 8.77 -12.52
C HIS A 207 -13.46 9.68 -11.48
N SER A 208 -13.84 10.96 -11.50
CA SER A 208 -13.32 11.94 -10.54
C SER A 208 -14.04 11.78 -9.20
N VAL A 209 -13.28 11.76 -8.09
CA VAL A 209 -13.81 11.82 -6.72
C VAL A 209 -13.77 13.25 -6.21
N SER A 210 -12.59 13.87 -6.21
CA SER A 210 -12.39 15.27 -5.81
C SER A 210 -11.17 15.88 -6.49
N ASP A 211 -11.23 17.16 -6.83
CA ASP A 211 -10.16 17.94 -7.48
C ASP A 211 -9.55 19.03 -6.57
N LYS A 212 -9.84 18.98 -5.26
CA LYS A 212 -9.48 20.00 -4.26
C LYS A 212 -8.93 19.38 -2.98
N GLU A 213 -7.94 18.51 -3.13
CA GLU A 213 -7.41 17.71 -2.04
C GLU A 213 -5.89 17.93 -1.91
N PRO A 214 -5.47 19.06 -1.29
CA PRO A 214 -4.05 19.36 -1.14
C PRO A 214 -3.30 18.24 -0.43
N GLY A 215 -2.31 17.69 -1.13
CA GLY A 215 -1.51 16.59 -0.61
C GLY A 215 -2.22 15.25 -0.55
N ALA A 216 -3.24 15.01 -1.38
CA ALA A 216 -3.88 13.70 -1.59
C ALA A 216 -2.85 12.57 -1.82
N THR A 217 -2.97 11.47 -1.08
CA THR A 217 -1.98 10.38 -1.14
C THR A 217 -2.58 8.98 -1.18
N ASN A 218 -3.34 8.60 -0.16
CA ASN A 218 -3.85 7.24 -0.01
C ASN A 218 -5.36 7.25 -0.02
N ILE A 219 -5.95 6.18 -0.55
CA ILE A 219 -7.40 6.03 -0.70
C ILE A 219 -7.75 4.53 -0.76
N HIS A 220 -8.68 4.09 0.08
CA HIS A 220 -9.13 2.70 0.16
C HIS A 220 -10.66 2.63 0.03
N PRO A 221 -11.19 1.75 -0.83
CA PRO A 221 -12.61 1.42 -0.83
C PRO A 221 -13.02 0.71 0.46
N ALA A 222 -14.07 1.20 1.10
CA ALA A 222 -14.73 0.54 2.22
C ALA A 222 -16.15 1.11 2.42
N ASP A 223 -17.10 0.30 2.90
CA ASP A 223 -18.42 0.77 3.34
C ASP A 223 -18.29 1.33 4.77
N VAL A 224 -18.26 2.65 4.92
CA VAL A 224 -17.93 3.32 6.18
C VAL A 224 -19.18 3.51 7.05
N ASN A 225 -20.35 3.65 6.45
CA ASN A 225 -21.61 3.94 7.15
C ASN A 225 -22.58 2.75 7.18
N GLY A 226 -22.16 1.58 6.67
CA GLY A 226 -22.92 0.34 6.68
C GLY A 226 -24.16 0.37 5.80
N ASP A 227 -24.23 1.27 4.81
CA ASP A 227 -25.40 1.44 3.95
C ASP A 227 -25.40 0.51 2.72
N GLY A 228 -24.29 -0.23 2.51
CA GLY A 228 -24.09 -1.16 1.41
C GLY A 228 -23.64 -0.49 0.11
N VAL A 229 -23.34 0.80 0.11
CA VAL A 229 -22.69 1.53 -0.98
C VAL A 229 -21.20 1.68 -0.65
N MET A 230 -20.34 1.50 -1.65
CA MET A 230 -18.91 1.65 -1.43
C MET A 230 -18.55 3.13 -1.21
N ASP A 231 -17.87 3.41 -0.10
CA ASP A 231 -17.24 4.69 0.18
C ASP A 231 -15.73 4.63 -0.11
N LEU A 232 -15.05 5.77 0.10
CA LEU A 232 -13.59 5.85 -0.03
C LEU A 232 -12.98 6.55 1.19
N VAL A 233 -12.22 5.83 2.01
CA VAL A 233 -11.41 6.41 3.10
C VAL A 233 -10.10 6.91 2.52
N ALA A 234 -9.69 8.15 2.82
CA ALA A 234 -8.55 8.78 2.18
C ALA A 234 -7.68 9.60 3.14
N SER A 235 -6.39 9.72 2.82
CA SER A 235 -5.43 10.54 3.55
C SER A 235 -4.81 11.64 2.68
N ARG A 236 -4.64 12.83 3.27
CA ARG A 236 -3.92 13.96 2.66
C ARG A 236 -2.48 13.99 3.19
N GLY A 237 -1.70 12.97 2.84
CA GLY A 237 -0.37 12.69 3.42
C GLY A 237 0.72 13.73 3.15
N HIS A 238 0.53 14.63 2.20
CA HIS A 238 1.38 15.81 2.02
C HIS A 238 0.71 17.13 2.45
N GLY A 239 -0.43 17.02 3.11
CA GLY A 239 -1.26 18.12 3.59
C GLY A 239 -1.72 17.86 5.02
N THR A 240 -3.02 18.04 5.27
CA THR A 240 -3.61 17.85 6.59
C THR A 240 -4.93 17.11 6.46
N GLY A 241 -5.03 16.02 7.19
CA GLY A 241 -6.26 15.35 7.50
C GLY A 241 -6.45 13.97 6.89
N VAL A 242 -7.30 13.21 7.56
CA VAL A 242 -7.88 11.96 7.11
C VAL A 242 -9.38 12.22 6.90
N ILE A 243 -9.91 11.75 5.79
CA ILE A 243 -11.29 12.00 5.34
C ILE A 243 -11.91 10.72 4.81
N TRP A 244 -13.22 10.72 4.62
CA TRP A 244 -13.88 9.74 3.76
C TRP A 244 -14.85 10.42 2.79
N PHE A 245 -15.10 9.78 1.66
CA PHE A 245 -16.05 10.22 0.64
C PHE A 245 -17.22 9.24 0.59
N GLU A 246 -18.39 9.70 1.01
CA GLU A 246 -19.65 8.94 1.01
C GLU A 246 -20.13 8.72 -0.42
N GLY A 247 -20.21 7.46 -0.83
CA GLY A 247 -20.71 7.04 -2.13
C GLY A 247 -22.23 7.24 -2.27
N PRO A 248 -22.76 7.26 -3.50
CA PRO A 248 -22.05 7.35 -4.77
C PRO A 248 -21.73 8.81 -5.17
N ASP A 249 -22.22 9.80 -4.41
CA ASP A 249 -22.11 11.22 -4.74
C ASP A 249 -20.80 11.87 -4.24
N TRP A 250 -19.95 11.10 -3.55
CA TRP A 250 -18.66 11.49 -2.98
C TRP A 250 -18.75 12.67 -2.01
N GLN A 251 -19.76 12.66 -1.14
CA GLN A 251 -19.86 13.68 -0.09
C GLN A 251 -18.71 13.51 0.90
N VAL A 252 -17.90 14.56 1.08
CA VAL A 252 -16.71 14.51 1.93
C VAL A 252 -17.03 14.73 3.41
N HIS A 253 -16.41 13.91 4.27
CA HIS A 253 -16.48 13.99 5.72
C HIS A 253 -15.07 13.91 6.33
N ASP A 254 -14.81 14.69 7.38
CA ASP A 254 -13.53 14.64 8.08
C ASP A 254 -13.53 13.52 9.14
N ILE A 255 -12.48 12.68 9.13
CA ILE A 255 -12.17 11.72 10.21
C ILE A 255 -11.27 12.39 11.24
N ASP A 256 -10.19 13.01 10.78
CA ASP A 256 -9.31 13.87 11.58
C ASP A 256 -8.87 15.05 10.72
N ALA A 257 -9.41 16.25 10.99
CA ALA A 257 -9.09 17.45 10.24
C ALA A 257 -7.76 18.12 10.66
N ALA A 258 -7.09 17.63 11.71
CA ALA A 258 -5.94 18.27 12.34
C ALA A 258 -4.63 17.52 12.14
N ILE A 259 -4.66 16.22 11.84
CA ILE A 259 -3.45 15.41 11.66
C ILE A 259 -2.64 15.86 10.44
N GLN A 260 -1.36 16.16 10.66
CA GLN A 260 -0.46 16.74 9.66
C GLN A 260 0.40 15.66 9.01
N GLU A 261 0.38 15.63 7.68
CA GLU A 261 1.10 14.68 6.83
C GLU A 261 0.84 13.20 7.17
N PRO A 262 -0.44 12.72 7.22
CA PRO A 262 -0.82 11.31 7.38
C PRO A 262 -0.49 10.49 6.12
N HIS A 263 0.75 10.00 6.02
CA HIS A 263 1.32 9.46 4.79
C HIS A 263 0.73 8.11 4.36
N CYS A 264 0.40 7.26 5.32
CA CYS A 264 -0.11 5.92 5.11
C CYS A 264 -1.59 5.84 5.54
N LEU A 265 -2.30 4.79 5.16
CA LEU A 265 -3.68 4.55 5.58
C LEU A 265 -3.94 3.05 5.53
N VAL A 266 -4.68 2.54 6.51
CA VAL A 266 -5.35 1.25 6.46
C VAL A 266 -6.83 1.48 6.78
N ALA A 267 -7.71 0.74 6.13
CA ALA A 267 -9.15 0.75 6.39
C ALA A 267 -9.61 -0.71 6.57
N ILE A 268 -9.91 -1.10 7.80
CA ILE A 268 -10.23 -2.47 8.20
C ILE A 268 -10.95 -2.45 9.54
N ASP A 269 -11.81 -3.44 9.81
CA ASP A 269 -12.38 -3.69 11.14
C ASP A 269 -11.25 -4.08 12.11
N MET A 270 -10.85 -3.16 12.99
CA MET A 270 -9.67 -3.30 13.85
C MET A 270 -10.01 -3.99 15.17
N ASP A 271 -11.20 -3.75 15.72
CA ASP A 271 -11.63 -4.26 17.01
C ASP A 271 -12.65 -5.41 16.93
N SER A 272 -12.94 -5.88 15.72
CA SER A 272 -13.84 -7.00 15.42
C SER A 272 -15.31 -6.72 15.79
N ASP A 273 -15.74 -5.46 15.76
CA ASP A 273 -17.13 -5.09 15.99
C ASP A 273 -18.01 -5.15 14.73
N GLY A 274 -17.38 -5.30 13.55
CA GLY A 274 -18.02 -5.43 12.25
C GLY A 274 -18.06 -4.14 11.44
N ASP A 275 -17.60 -3.02 11.98
CA ASP A 275 -17.54 -1.72 11.32
C ASP A 275 -16.13 -1.44 10.79
N VAL A 276 -16.02 -0.75 9.65
CA VAL A 276 -14.69 -0.40 9.12
C VAL A 276 -14.09 0.75 9.92
N ASP A 277 -12.88 0.54 10.43
CA ASP A 277 -12.07 1.57 11.04
C ASP A 277 -11.05 2.16 10.07
N ALA A 278 -10.36 3.20 10.51
CA ALA A 278 -9.20 3.73 9.81
C ALA A 278 -7.98 3.83 10.73
N ALA A 279 -6.78 3.61 10.22
CA ALA A 279 -5.56 3.96 10.94
C ALA A 279 -4.51 4.58 10.02
N THR A 280 -3.70 5.47 10.58
CA THR A 280 -2.67 6.20 9.84
C THR A 280 -1.43 6.42 10.69
N CYS A 281 -0.35 6.77 10.00
CA CYS A 281 0.92 7.21 10.53
C CYS A 281 1.26 8.55 9.91
N ALA A 282 1.55 9.52 10.76
CA ALA A 282 1.76 10.90 10.36
C ALA A 282 3.19 11.36 10.58
N PHE A 283 3.77 11.96 9.55
CA PHE A 283 5.12 12.52 9.63
C PHE A 283 5.14 13.85 10.37
N GLY A 284 4.24 14.77 10.02
CA GLY A 284 4.17 16.11 10.58
C GLY A 284 3.69 16.09 12.03
N SER A 285 2.60 15.37 12.31
CA SER A 285 2.09 15.16 13.68
C SER A 285 2.92 14.17 14.49
N LYS A 286 3.81 13.40 13.85
CA LYS A 286 4.68 12.38 14.45
C LYS A 286 3.92 11.30 15.22
N GLU A 287 2.69 11.01 14.82
CA GLU A 287 1.75 10.18 15.57
C GLU A 287 1.27 9.03 14.67
N ALA A 288 1.17 7.83 15.24
CA ALA A 288 0.35 6.76 14.70
C ALA A 288 -1.00 6.81 15.44
N ALA A 289 -2.10 6.80 14.68
CA ALA A 289 -3.44 6.95 15.21
C ALA A 289 -4.38 5.93 14.57
N TRP A 290 -5.27 5.39 15.40
CA TRP A 290 -6.43 4.59 15.01
C TRP A 290 -7.68 5.44 15.21
N TYR A 291 -8.64 5.29 14.32
CA TYR A 291 -9.92 5.96 14.32
C TYR A 291 -10.98 4.86 14.32
N GLU A 292 -11.54 4.61 15.49
CA GLU A 292 -12.64 3.66 15.73
C GLU A 292 -13.93 4.28 15.19
N ASN A 293 -14.57 3.60 14.25
CA ASN A 293 -15.85 3.97 13.67
C ASN A 293 -16.98 3.37 14.50
N ASN A 294 -18.15 4.00 14.50
CA ASN A 294 -19.33 3.51 15.20
C ASN A 294 -20.37 2.87 14.26
N GLY A 295 -19.94 2.50 13.05
CA GLY A 295 -20.78 1.99 11.97
C GLY A 295 -21.64 3.03 11.26
N GLU A 296 -21.63 4.30 11.69
CA GLU A 296 -22.39 5.40 11.09
C GLU A 296 -21.48 6.49 10.51
N GLY A 297 -20.19 6.19 10.33
CA GLY A 297 -19.18 7.12 9.84
C GLY A 297 -18.76 8.20 10.86
N GLN A 298 -18.99 7.96 12.16
CA GLN A 298 -18.51 8.84 13.24
C GLN A 298 -17.31 8.19 13.94
N PHE A 299 -16.17 8.87 13.84
CA PHE A 299 -14.90 8.31 14.28
C PHE A 299 -14.43 8.86 15.64
N SER A 300 -13.91 7.98 16.48
CA SER A 300 -13.21 8.28 17.73
C SER A 300 -11.71 8.01 17.58
N LYS A 301 -10.89 9.03 17.86
CA LYS A 301 -9.44 8.93 17.71
C LYS A 301 -8.76 8.30 18.93
N HIS A 302 -7.97 7.28 18.69
CA HIS A 302 -7.04 6.65 19.61
C HIS A 302 -5.59 6.88 19.16
N VAL A 303 -4.72 7.24 20.12
CA VAL A 303 -3.30 7.41 19.83
C VAL A 303 -2.58 6.09 20.07
N VAL A 304 -2.12 5.48 18.97
CA VAL A 304 -1.38 4.21 18.98
C VAL A 304 0.07 4.45 19.41
N GLY A 305 0.72 5.45 18.81
CA GLY A 305 2.14 5.72 19.05
C GLY A 305 2.53 7.16 18.81
N ARG A 306 3.59 7.62 19.48
CA ARG A 306 4.14 8.98 19.35
C ARG A 306 5.59 8.95 18.89
N GLU A 307 6.05 10.08 18.36
CA GLU A 307 7.40 10.32 17.85
C GLU A 307 7.85 9.29 16.79
N GLN A 308 6.90 8.82 15.97
CA GLN A 308 7.20 7.82 14.94
C GLN A 308 7.69 8.41 13.61
N GLU A 309 7.23 9.62 13.24
CA GLU A 309 7.58 10.24 11.95
C GLU A 309 7.51 9.23 10.79
N ALA A 310 6.40 8.49 10.72
CA ALA A 310 6.27 7.24 9.98
C ALA A 310 5.52 7.39 8.65
N TYR A 311 5.85 6.50 7.71
CA TYR A 311 5.39 6.52 6.31
C TYR A 311 4.66 5.22 5.91
N ASP A 312 4.66 4.21 6.77
CA ASP A 312 4.02 2.92 6.51
C ASP A 312 3.39 2.41 7.82
N ILE A 313 2.15 1.92 7.72
CA ILE A 313 1.42 1.23 8.79
C ILE A 313 0.75 0.01 8.17
N ARG A 314 0.76 -1.11 8.89
CA ARG A 314 0.03 -2.33 8.51
C ARG A 314 -0.79 -2.80 9.71
N ALA A 315 -1.99 -3.31 9.45
CA ALA A 315 -2.79 -4.04 10.42
C ALA A 315 -2.51 -5.54 10.25
N VAL A 316 -2.07 -6.22 11.31
CA VAL A 316 -1.66 -7.62 11.29
C VAL A 316 -1.70 -8.19 12.70
N ASP A 317 -2.28 -9.36 12.88
CA ASP A 317 -2.22 -10.13 14.14
C ASP A 317 -0.77 -10.67 14.32
N MET A 318 0.04 -10.01 15.14
CA MET A 318 1.48 -10.32 15.27
C MET A 318 1.77 -11.39 16.30
N ASP A 319 0.91 -11.57 17.31
CA ASP A 319 1.10 -12.55 18.39
C ASP A 319 0.14 -13.74 18.35
N ARG A 320 -0.81 -13.72 17.42
CA ARG A 320 -1.78 -14.77 17.13
C ARG A 320 -2.82 -14.96 18.22
N ASP A 321 -3.15 -13.90 18.95
CA ASP A 321 -4.21 -13.93 19.94
C ASP A 321 -5.61 -13.73 19.32
N GLY A 322 -5.66 -13.30 18.06
CA GLY A 322 -6.86 -13.17 17.25
C GLY A 322 -7.38 -11.75 17.10
N ASP A 323 -6.72 -10.73 17.67
CA ASP A 323 -6.95 -9.34 17.31
C ASP A 323 -5.86 -8.80 16.36
N LEU A 324 -6.16 -7.69 15.69
CA LEU A 324 -5.20 -7.06 14.79
C LEU A 324 -4.30 -6.12 15.59
N ASP A 325 -3.02 -6.07 15.24
CA ASP A 325 -2.06 -5.10 15.78
C ASP A 325 -1.66 -4.06 14.72
N PHE A 326 -0.85 -3.07 15.14
CA PHE A 326 -0.19 -2.16 14.21
C PHE A 326 1.32 -2.37 14.10
N LEU A 327 1.79 -2.61 12.87
CA LEU A 327 3.20 -2.55 12.50
C LEU A 327 3.51 -1.22 11.83
N VAL A 328 4.37 -0.40 12.44
CA VAL A 328 4.69 0.97 11.98
C VAL A 328 6.15 1.07 11.55
N ALA A 329 6.39 1.57 10.33
CA ALA A 329 7.74 1.86 9.83
C ALA A 329 8.05 3.37 9.87
N GLY A 330 8.85 3.75 10.87
CA GLY A 330 9.32 5.11 11.09
C GLY A 330 10.39 5.58 10.12
N ARG A 331 10.09 6.61 9.32
CA ARG A 331 11.09 7.24 8.43
C ARG A 331 12.03 8.16 9.18
N GLY A 332 11.49 8.98 10.08
CA GLY A 332 12.28 9.92 10.89
C GLY A 332 12.90 9.25 12.13
N SER A 333 12.15 8.36 12.79
CA SER A 333 12.60 7.62 13.98
C SER A 333 13.55 6.45 13.66
N CYS A 334 13.63 6.03 12.40
CA CYS A 334 14.52 4.95 11.93
C CYS A 334 14.30 3.60 12.66
N ASN A 335 13.05 3.25 12.94
CA ASN A 335 12.68 2.00 13.61
C ASN A 335 11.41 1.39 13.03
N VAL A 336 11.26 0.08 13.19
CA VAL A 336 9.98 -0.62 13.04
C VAL A 336 9.45 -0.88 14.43
N VAL A 337 8.17 -0.59 14.68
CA VAL A 337 7.53 -0.79 15.98
C VAL A 337 6.24 -1.58 15.77
N TRP A 338 6.10 -2.66 16.53
CA TRP A 338 4.84 -3.37 16.71
C TRP A 338 4.14 -2.78 17.95
N TYR A 339 2.88 -2.37 17.77
CA TYR A 339 1.97 -1.94 18.83
C TYR A 339 0.88 -2.99 18.98
N GLU A 340 1.00 -3.77 20.05
CA GLU A 340 0.01 -4.76 20.49
C GLU A 340 -1.32 -4.05 20.80
N HIS A 341 -2.40 -4.55 20.22
CA HIS A 341 -3.74 -4.24 20.67
C HIS A 341 -4.10 -5.17 21.83
N VAL A 342 -4.74 -4.64 22.86
CA VAL A 342 -5.07 -5.43 24.05
C VAL A 342 -6.51 -5.13 24.40
N GLN A 343 -7.43 -6.04 24.05
CA GLN A 343 -8.83 -5.96 24.44
C GLN A 343 -9.08 -6.19 25.94
#